data_AF-A0A135VP29-F1
#
_entry.id   AF-A0A135VP29-F1
#
_cell.length_a   1.000
_cell.length_b   1.000
_cell.length_c   1.000
_cell.angle_alpha   90.00
_cell.angle_beta   90.00
_cell.angle_gamma   90.00
#
_symmetry.space_group_name_H-M   'P 1'
#
loop_
_entity.id
_entity.type
_entity.pdbx_description
1 polymer ?
#
loop_
_entity_poly.entity_id
_entity_poly.type
_entity_poly.pdbx_seq_one_letter_code
_entity_poly.pdbx_strand_id
1 'polypeptide(L)'
;MNINIGYIESESSYHDGVVIEIFKNMMGLPVDLITQNEKGERPIEITFKDTNSQKELELFSDNKKVYTFDRMKYQLILSALSGLYANPNFTEQVIAFPIITSFIFEFMQQIKKTYREQELPLVQKWFWPDRKEYAICITHDIDSLVRQDLTSIRKRLKRTIFLKFLILRILDFIFNTNLSPNFADNVNLILELERKLKLPSTFFIFSNSSYYDIDRTKFEKIVQDLEKESEVGLHGSTFSYDHFHILNRERNELRSTIDKLDGIRQHFLNFSPLTWIFQSKIGFKYDSSISYNDRLGFRSGLCHPYIPIDPLRMCSIDILEIPLSFMDATLWHFISADSKQAFLLFNKTRELCRRYNGVLVLDLHNIYYNPFLHPDPSFFLQKLYRHISKLNNAWKATLSEIYEWWMRRRNINLNVCLKKKLIIELKTETPTNNLNLFIYNKEKNIVEVNNRKRIQLSVSDNGFH
;
A
#
# COMPACT_ATOMS: atom_id res chain seq x y z
N MET A 1 21.46 24.80 -19.01
CA MET A 1 20.25 25.27 -18.31
C MET A 1 19.95 24.30 -17.15
N ASN A 2 19.76 24.73 -15.89
CA ASN A 2 19.33 23.74 -14.89
C ASN A 2 17.83 23.52 -15.10
N ILE A 3 17.48 22.34 -15.62
CA ILE A 3 16.11 21.96 -15.93
C ILE A 3 15.71 20.99 -14.84
N ASN A 4 15.36 21.54 -13.67
CA ASN A 4 14.60 20.79 -12.69
C ASN A 4 13.12 20.78 -13.12
N ILE A 5 12.31 19.94 -12.51
CA ILE A 5 10.89 19.86 -12.79
C ILE A 5 10.12 20.72 -11.80
N GLY A 6 9.20 21.53 -12.32
CA GLY A 6 8.09 22.16 -11.62
C GLY A 6 8.46 22.91 -10.35
N TYR A 7 8.73 24.21 -10.47
CA TYR A 7 8.53 25.08 -9.32
C TYR A 7 7.06 25.02 -8.93
N ILE A 8 6.78 24.70 -7.67
CA ILE A 8 5.46 24.91 -7.07
C ILE A 8 5.52 26.22 -6.33
N GLU A 9 4.89 27.25 -6.90
CA GLU A 9 4.52 28.43 -6.14
C GLU A 9 3.17 28.14 -5.48
N SER A 10 3.12 28.21 -4.16
CA SER A 10 1.86 28.43 -3.45
C SER A 10 2.07 29.48 -2.39
N GLU A 11 1.08 30.37 -2.26
CA GLU A 11 1.04 31.34 -1.17
C GLU A 11 0.64 30.68 0.18
N SER A 12 0.43 29.36 0.23
CA SER A 12 0.24 28.66 1.51
C SER A 12 0.88 27.28 1.54
N SER A 13 1.68 27.08 2.59
CA SER A 13 2.48 25.89 2.87
C SER A 13 1.68 24.59 2.94
N TYR A 14 0.37 24.67 3.19
CA TYR A 14 -0.51 23.51 3.23
C TYR A 14 -0.70 22.85 1.87
N HIS A 15 -1.06 23.65 0.86
CA HIS A 15 -1.32 23.15 -0.48
C HIS A 15 -0.02 22.68 -1.15
N ASP A 16 1.10 23.32 -0.80
CA ASP A 16 2.44 22.84 -1.11
C ASP A 16 2.66 21.42 -0.58
N GLY A 17 2.31 21.17 0.69
CA GLY A 17 2.47 19.86 1.31
C GLY A 17 1.75 18.72 0.58
N VAL A 18 0.53 18.96 0.11
CA VAL A 18 -0.30 17.99 -0.64
C VAL A 18 0.32 17.66 -1.99
N VAL A 19 0.77 18.69 -2.72
CA VAL A 19 1.37 18.52 -4.05
C VAL A 19 2.76 17.92 -3.94
N ILE A 20 3.53 18.29 -2.93
CA ILE A 20 4.79 17.62 -2.58
C ILE A 20 4.51 16.14 -2.31
N GLU A 21 3.50 15.80 -1.51
CA GLU A 21 3.18 14.40 -1.23
C GLU A 21 2.84 13.62 -2.51
N ILE A 22 2.02 14.18 -3.39
CA ILE A 22 1.60 13.49 -4.62
C ILE A 22 2.73 13.42 -5.64
N PHE A 23 3.36 14.53 -5.98
CA PHE A 23 4.28 14.58 -7.11
C PHE A 23 5.70 14.20 -6.72
N LYS A 24 6.20 14.71 -5.58
CA LYS A 24 7.54 14.39 -5.10
C LYS A 24 7.59 12.99 -4.50
N ASN A 25 6.63 12.68 -3.63
CA ASN A 25 6.72 11.47 -2.81
C ASN A 25 6.09 10.27 -3.52
N MET A 26 4.81 10.35 -3.90
CA MET A 26 4.15 9.24 -4.59
C MET A 26 4.69 9.06 -6.03
N MET A 27 4.59 10.08 -6.87
CA MET A 27 5.00 9.98 -8.29
C MET A 27 6.52 10.01 -8.49
N GLY A 28 7.31 10.45 -7.50
CA GLY A 28 8.76 10.39 -7.55
C GLY A 28 9.42 11.43 -8.45
N LEU A 29 8.78 12.57 -8.69
CA LEU A 29 9.38 13.67 -9.44
C LEU A 29 10.38 14.44 -8.57
N PRO A 30 11.46 15.00 -9.13
CA PRO A 30 12.12 16.15 -8.50
C PRO A 30 11.16 17.32 -8.56
N VAL A 31 10.93 18.00 -7.44
CA VAL A 31 9.98 19.13 -7.35
C VAL A 31 10.73 20.36 -6.82
N ASP A 32 12.02 20.45 -7.13
CA ASP A 32 12.90 21.50 -6.64
C ASP A 32 13.06 22.61 -7.70
N LEU A 33 13.32 23.85 -7.25
CA LEU A 33 13.45 25.07 -8.06
C LEU A 33 14.15 24.86 -9.42
N ILE A 34 13.45 25.23 -10.49
CA ILE A 34 14.00 25.34 -11.84
C ILE A 34 14.72 26.67 -11.95
N THR A 35 15.97 26.68 -12.38
CA THR A 35 16.60 27.95 -12.73
C THR A 35 15.91 28.49 -13.97
N GLN A 36 15.53 29.75 -13.92
CA GLN A 36 15.04 30.47 -15.10
C GLN A 36 16.03 30.33 -16.26
N ASN A 37 15.49 30.28 -17.48
CA ASN A 37 16.30 30.38 -18.69
C ASN A 37 16.98 31.76 -18.77
N GLU A 38 17.83 31.99 -19.76
CA GLU A 38 18.53 33.27 -19.94
C GLU A 38 17.57 34.47 -20.12
N LYS A 39 16.29 34.22 -20.40
CA LYS A 39 15.21 35.22 -20.54
C LYS A 39 14.36 35.40 -19.27
N GLY A 40 14.68 34.71 -18.18
CA GLY A 40 13.88 34.76 -16.95
C GLY A 40 12.66 33.82 -16.93
N GLU A 41 12.46 32.98 -17.95
CA GLU A 41 11.28 32.11 -18.09
C GLU A 41 11.51 30.73 -17.45
N ARG A 42 10.44 30.15 -16.92
CA ARG A 42 10.42 28.75 -16.44
C ARG A 42 9.89 27.86 -17.57
N PRO A 43 10.67 26.88 -18.05
CA PRO A 43 10.25 26.03 -19.17
C PRO A 43 8.97 25.26 -18.88
N ILE A 44 8.85 24.76 -17.64
CA ILE A 44 7.68 24.02 -17.16
C ILE A 44 7.46 24.38 -15.69
N GLU A 45 6.25 24.76 -15.32
CA GLU A 45 5.93 25.18 -13.95
C GLU A 45 4.59 24.59 -13.52
N ILE A 46 4.46 24.19 -12.26
CA ILE A 46 3.21 23.66 -11.70
C ILE A 46 2.84 24.57 -10.55
N THR A 47 1.89 25.48 -10.72
CA THR A 47 1.58 26.50 -9.72
C THR A 47 0.15 26.40 -9.22
N PHE A 48 -0.12 27.01 -8.07
CA PHE A 48 -1.47 27.21 -7.59
C PHE A 48 -1.96 28.62 -7.90
N LYS A 49 -3.16 28.71 -8.45
CA LYS A 49 -3.87 29.98 -8.57
C LYS A 49 -4.95 30.08 -7.51
N ASP A 50 -4.98 31.17 -6.75
CA ASP A 50 -6.11 31.52 -5.88
C ASP A 50 -7.20 32.18 -6.74
N THR A 51 -8.32 31.49 -6.91
CA THR A 51 -9.54 32.03 -7.51
C THR A 51 -10.64 32.00 -6.46
N ASN A 52 -11.06 33.18 -5.98
CA ASN A 52 -12.15 33.33 -5.00
C ASN A 52 -11.93 32.53 -3.69
N SER A 53 -10.74 32.64 -3.08
CA SER A 53 -10.37 31.95 -1.83
C SER A 53 -10.24 30.43 -1.98
N GLN A 54 -9.98 29.95 -3.20
CA GLN A 54 -9.94 28.53 -3.55
C GLN A 54 -8.80 28.28 -4.55
N LYS A 55 -7.97 27.27 -4.29
CA LYS A 55 -6.76 27.02 -5.07
C LYS A 55 -6.98 25.99 -6.20
N GLU A 56 -6.60 26.35 -7.42
CA GLU A 56 -6.55 25.48 -8.59
C GLU A 56 -5.10 25.13 -8.94
N LEU A 57 -4.82 23.88 -9.30
CA LEU A 57 -3.50 23.45 -9.73
C LEU A 57 -3.37 23.62 -11.25
N GLU A 58 -2.37 24.37 -11.69
CA GLU A 58 -2.17 24.74 -13.09
C GLU A 58 -0.77 24.33 -13.56
N LEU A 59 -0.68 23.83 -14.79
CA LEU A 59 0.57 23.52 -15.48
C LEU A 59 0.83 24.60 -16.52
N PHE A 60 2.03 25.16 -16.46
CA PHE A 60 2.53 26.20 -17.35
C PHE A 60 3.73 25.68 -18.15
N SER A 61 3.89 26.22 -19.36
CA SER A 61 5.06 26.04 -20.20
C SER A 61 5.46 27.39 -20.79
N ASP A 62 6.72 27.78 -20.61
CA ASP A 62 7.24 29.12 -20.97
C ASP A 62 6.31 30.25 -20.46
N ASN A 63 5.94 30.16 -19.18
CA ASN A 63 5.01 31.06 -18.50
C ASN A 63 3.59 31.14 -19.11
N LYS A 64 3.23 30.27 -20.06
CA LYS A 64 1.87 30.14 -20.61
C LYS A 64 1.16 28.96 -20.02
N LYS A 65 -0.08 29.15 -19.57
CA LYS A 65 -0.90 28.05 -19.05
C LYS A 65 -1.22 27.06 -20.16
N VAL A 66 -0.90 25.78 -19.93
CA VAL A 66 -1.18 24.68 -20.88
C VAL A 66 -2.23 23.70 -20.37
N TYR A 67 -2.43 23.61 -19.05
CA TYR A 67 -3.45 22.74 -18.47
C TYR A 67 -3.90 23.25 -17.09
N THR A 68 -5.18 23.12 -16.79
CA THR A 68 -5.75 23.34 -15.45
C THR A 68 -6.25 22.00 -14.93
N PHE A 69 -5.73 21.56 -13.78
CA PHE A 69 -6.22 20.36 -13.13
C PHE A 69 -7.56 20.64 -12.46
N ASP A 70 -8.53 19.78 -12.77
CA ASP A 70 -9.90 19.96 -12.30
C ASP A 70 -9.96 20.10 -10.78
N ARG A 71 -10.64 21.17 -10.36
CA ARG A 71 -10.74 21.54 -8.95
C ARG A 71 -11.47 20.49 -8.11
N MET A 72 -12.52 19.85 -8.65
CA MET A 72 -13.23 18.81 -7.93
C MET A 72 -12.32 17.60 -7.69
N LYS A 73 -11.51 17.21 -8.69
CA LYS A 73 -10.48 16.16 -8.52
C LYS A 73 -9.50 16.52 -7.41
N TYR A 74 -9.06 17.78 -7.31
CA TYR A 74 -8.16 18.23 -6.23
C TYR A 74 -8.82 18.14 -4.84
N GLN A 75 -10.08 18.56 -4.70
CA GLN A 75 -10.79 18.42 -3.42
C GLN A 75 -10.96 16.95 -3.01
N LEU A 76 -11.18 16.06 -3.97
CA LEU A 76 -11.27 14.62 -3.71
C LEU A 76 -9.93 14.03 -3.25
N ILE A 77 -8.81 14.50 -3.80
CA ILE A 77 -7.46 14.14 -3.33
C ILE A 77 -7.30 14.55 -1.86
N LEU A 78 -7.65 15.77 -1.48
CA LEU A 78 -7.57 16.24 -0.09
C LEU A 78 -8.45 15.40 0.84
N SER A 79 -9.66 15.09 0.41
CA SER A 79 -10.57 14.22 1.15
C SER A 79 -9.98 12.82 1.35
N ALA A 80 -9.28 12.28 0.35
CA ALA A 80 -8.63 10.98 0.43
C ALA A 80 -7.46 10.97 1.42
N LEU A 81 -6.57 11.96 1.34
CA LEU A 81 -5.42 12.08 2.25
C LEU A 81 -5.83 12.36 3.71
N SER A 82 -7.02 12.92 3.93
CA SER A 82 -7.58 13.17 5.26
C SER A 82 -8.47 12.05 5.81
N GLY A 83 -8.66 10.96 5.05
CA GLY A 83 -9.47 9.82 5.48
C GLY A 83 -10.98 10.14 5.54
N LEU A 84 -11.38 11.31 5.05
CA LEU A 84 -12.78 11.75 4.94
C LEU A 84 -13.43 11.24 3.65
N TYR A 85 -12.63 10.78 2.69
CA TYR A 85 -13.15 10.24 1.45
C TYR A 85 -13.80 8.88 1.69
N ALA A 86 -15.09 8.83 1.42
CA ALA A 86 -15.82 7.60 1.17
C ALA A 86 -16.51 7.79 -0.17
N ASN A 87 -16.09 7.03 -1.19
CA ASN A 87 -16.70 7.14 -2.51
C ASN A 87 -18.18 6.70 -2.46
N PRO A 88 -19.18 7.59 -2.59
CA PRO A 88 -20.59 7.22 -2.47
C PRO A 88 -21.17 6.70 -3.80
N ASN A 89 -20.50 6.95 -4.92
CA ASN A 89 -21.08 6.76 -6.27
C ASN A 89 -20.78 5.39 -6.88
N PHE A 90 -20.12 4.48 -6.14
CA PHE A 90 -19.73 3.16 -6.63
C PHE A 90 -20.19 2.02 -5.71
N THR A 91 -21.29 2.24 -4.97
CA THR A 91 -21.88 1.26 -4.04
C THR A 91 -22.21 -0.08 -4.69
N GLU A 92 -22.39 -0.14 -6.01
CA GLU A 92 -22.70 -1.37 -6.77
C GLU A 92 -21.48 -2.12 -7.33
N GLN A 93 -20.27 -1.53 -7.31
CA GLN A 93 -19.10 -2.21 -7.85
C GLN A 93 -18.45 -3.15 -6.84
N VAL A 94 -18.23 -4.40 -7.27
CA VAL A 94 -17.51 -5.44 -6.51
C VAL A 94 -16.04 -5.06 -6.23
N ILE A 95 -15.45 -4.23 -7.08
CA ILE A 95 -14.09 -3.71 -6.93
C ILE A 95 -14.14 -2.18 -7.04
N ALA A 96 -13.85 -1.49 -5.95
CA ALA A 96 -13.72 -0.04 -5.91
C ALA A 96 -12.44 0.40 -6.65
N PHE A 97 -12.64 1.15 -7.73
CA PHE A 97 -11.55 1.64 -8.59
C PHE A 97 -10.68 2.69 -7.87
N PRO A 98 -9.34 2.71 -8.07
CA PRO A 98 -8.45 3.72 -7.51
C PRO A 98 -8.58 5.07 -8.26
N ILE A 99 -9.75 5.70 -8.10
CA ILE A 99 -10.15 6.88 -8.87
C ILE A 99 -9.21 8.07 -8.65
N ILE A 100 -8.76 8.30 -7.42
CA ILE A 100 -7.81 9.37 -7.09
C ILE A 100 -6.47 9.11 -7.78
N THR A 101 -5.99 7.88 -7.76
CA THR A 101 -4.78 7.49 -8.51
C THR A 101 -4.93 7.76 -10.01
N SER A 102 -6.11 7.49 -10.57
CA SER A 102 -6.35 7.73 -12.00
C SER A 102 -6.30 9.22 -12.36
N PHE A 103 -6.78 10.10 -11.48
CA PHE A 103 -6.68 11.56 -11.68
C PHE A 103 -5.23 12.03 -11.63
N ILE A 104 -4.46 11.55 -10.65
CA ILE A 104 -3.02 11.85 -10.56
C ILE A 104 -2.30 11.37 -11.82
N PHE A 105 -2.64 10.17 -12.30
CA PHE A 105 -2.04 9.61 -13.51
C PHE A 105 -2.40 10.42 -14.77
N GLU A 106 -3.65 10.86 -14.91
CA GLU A 106 -4.07 11.75 -16.01
C GLU A 106 -3.22 13.02 -16.06
N PHE A 107 -3.03 13.68 -14.91
CA PHE A 107 -2.21 14.88 -14.83
C PHE A 107 -0.72 14.59 -15.09
N MET A 108 -0.20 13.47 -14.61
CA MET A 108 1.15 13.00 -14.93
C MET A 108 1.35 12.81 -16.45
N GLN A 109 0.31 12.42 -17.18
CA GLN A 109 0.39 12.33 -18.64
C GLN A 109 0.47 13.71 -19.30
N GLN A 110 -0.20 14.73 -18.75
CA GLN A 110 -0.06 16.12 -19.23
C GLN A 110 1.34 16.66 -18.96
N ILE A 111 1.90 16.43 -17.76
CA ILE A 111 3.28 16.80 -17.44
C ILE A 111 4.24 16.16 -18.46
N LYS A 112 4.17 14.83 -18.65
CA LYS A 112 5.00 14.12 -19.63
C LYS A 112 4.86 14.69 -21.04
N LYS A 113 3.64 15.03 -21.46
CA LYS A 113 3.37 15.65 -22.77
C LYS A 113 4.10 16.99 -22.90
N THR A 114 3.98 17.87 -21.91
CA THR A 114 4.65 19.18 -21.91
C THR A 114 6.17 19.06 -21.94
N TYR A 115 6.76 18.13 -21.17
CA TYR A 115 8.21 17.83 -21.25
C TYR A 115 8.65 17.41 -22.64
N ARG A 116 7.86 16.56 -23.30
CA ARG A 116 8.16 16.09 -24.65
C ARG A 116 8.05 17.21 -25.70
N GLU A 117 7.03 18.06 -25.61
CA GLU A 117 6.82 19.19 -26.53
C GLU A 117 7.94 20.23 -26.41
N GLN A 118 8.48 20.40 -25.20
CA GLN A 118 9.65 21.25 -24.94
C GLN A 118 10.99 20.55 -25.21
N GLU A 119 10.98 19.31 -25.68
CA GLU A 119 12.17 18.46 -25.89
C GLU A 119 13.06 18.33 -24.65
N LEU A 120 12.45 18.34 -23.47
CA LEU A 120 13.11 18.25 -22.17
C LEU A 120 13.04 16.83 -21.58
N PRO A 121 14.10 16.35 -20.91
CA PRO A 121 14.03 15.13 -20.13
C PRO A 121 13.22 15.32 -18.84
N LEU A 122 12.25 14.44 -18.62
CA LEU A 122 11.62 14.26 -17.32
C LEU A 122 12.31 13.10 -16.58
N VAL A 123 12.93 13.39 -15.44
CA VAL A 123 13.51 12.37 -14.56
C VAL A 123 12.50 12.01 -13.47
N GLN A 124 12.26 10.71 -13.26
CA GLN A 124 11.31 10.19 -12.29
C GLN A 124 11.95 9.02 -11.52
N LYS A 125 11.81 8.99 -10.19
CA LYS A 125 12.16 7.81 -9.38
C LYS A 125 11.16 6.68 -9.68
N TRP A 126 11.64 5.51 -10.09
CA TRP A 126 10.79 4.34 -10.27
C TRP A 126 10.17 3.93 -8.93
N PHE A 127 8.95 3.39 -8.96
CA PHE A 127 8.12 3.17 -7.76
C PHE A 127 8.67 2.09 -6.83
N TRP A 128 9.17 0.98 -7.38
CA TRP A 128 9.56 -0.21 -6.64
C TRP A 128 11.02 -0.62 -6.89
N PRO A 129 11.65 -1.41 -6.01
CA PRO A 129 12.99 -1.95 -6.25
C PRO A 129 13.07 -2.71 -7.57
N ASP A 130 14.25 -2.76 -8.19
CA ASP A 130 14.56 -3.64 -9.32
C ASP A 130 13.58 -3.55 -10.49
N ARG A 131 13.01 -2.36 -10.70
CA ARG A 131 12.04 -2.05 -11.76
C ARG A 131 10.77 -2.90 -11.71
N LYS A 132 10.39 -3.44 -10.54
CA LYS A 132 9.11 -4.15 -10.41
C LYS A 132 7.95 -3.24 -10.79
N GLU A 133 6.98 -3.79 -11.50
CA GLU A 133 5.84 -3.04 -12.03
C GLU A 133 4.90 -2.58 -10.89
N TYR A 134 4.78 -3.39 -9.84
CA TYR A 134 3.93 -3.16 -8.67
C TYR A 134 4.46 -3.98 -7.50
N ALA A 135 3.93 -3.75 -6.30
CA ALA A 135 4.22 -4.56 -5.13
C ALA A 135 3.01 -5.42 -4.71
N ILE A 136 3.26 -6.54 -4.03
CA ILE A 136 2.27 -7.40 -3.40
C ILE A 136 2.70 -7.64 -1.96
N CYS A 137 1.78 -7.44 -1.02
CA CYS A 137 1.96 -7.76 0.39
C CYS A 137 0.91 -8.79 0.79
N ILE A 138 1.38 -9.95 1.25
CA ILE A 138 0.52 -10.95 1.88
C ILE A 138 0.46 -10.58 3.35
N THR A 139 -0.74 -10.34 3.86
CA THR A 139 -0.95 -10.04 5.27
C THR A 139 -2.02 -10.94 5.86
N HIS A 140 -1.94 -11.18 7.16
CA HIS A 140 -2.84 -12.08 7.86
C HIS A 140 -3.39 -11.46 9.12
N ASP A 141 -4.70 -11.34 9.19
CA ASP A 141 -5.40 -11.00 10.43
C ASP A 141 -5.69 -12.29 11.21
N ILE A 142 -5.08 -12.40 12.40
CA ILE A 142 -5.28 -13.53 13.29
C ILE A 142 -6.48 -13.24 14.19
N ASP A 143 -7.68 -13.40 13.63
CA ASP A 143 -8.93 -13.09 14.34
C ASP A 143 -9.21 -14.03 15.50
N SER A 144 -8.84 -15.31 15.36
CA SER A 144 -9.16 -16.32 16.36
C SER A 144 -8.08 -17.38 16.44
N LEU A 145 -7.64 -17.67 17.67
CA LEU A 145 -6.79 -18.80 18.00
C LEU A 145 -7.56 -19.91 18.73
N VAL A 146 -8.89 -19.78 18.87
CA VAL A 146 -9.74 -20.73 19.61
C VAL A 146 -10.53 -21.61 18.65
N ARG A 147 -10.75 -22.86 19.08
CA ARG A 147 -11.54 -23.87 18.35
C ARG A 147 -12.95 -23.38 18.03
N GLN A 148 -13.44 -23.61 16.81
CA GLN A 148 -14.89 -23.59 16.57
C GLN A 148 -15.54 -24.77 17.29
N ASP A 149 -16.50 -24.50 18.19
CA ASP A 149 -17.28 -25.57 18.79
C ASP A 149 -18.15 -26.30 17.74
N LEU A 150 -18.28 -27.61 17.91
CA LEU A 150 -19.05 -28.50 17.02
C LEU A 150 -20.52 -28.09 16.94
N THR A 151 -21.04 -27.44 17.98
CA THR A 151 -22.40 -26.88 18.01
C THR A 151 -22.58 -25.73 17.01
N SER A 152 -21.56 -24.88 16.84
CA SER A 152 -21.53 -23.77 15.88
C SER A 152 -21.45 -24.26 14.44
N ILE A 153 -20.66 -25.31 14.19
CA ILE A 153 -20.53 -25.98 12.89
C ILE A 153 -21.87 -26.60 12.46
N ARG A 154 -22.59 -27.23 13.39
CA ARG A 154 -23.89 -27.87 13.15
C ARG A 154 -25.01 -26.87 12.84
N LYS A 155 -24.93 -25.65 13.38
CA LYS A 155 -25.87 -24.55 13.09
C LYS A 155 -25.65 -23.89 11.72
N ARG A 156 -24.42 -23.92 11.21
CA ARG A 156 -24.02 -23.22 9.97
C ARG A 156 -24.02 -24.10 8.71
N LEU A 157 -23.89 -25.42 8.85
CA LEU A 157 -23.77 -26.34 7.71
C LEU A 157 -25.08 -27.04 7.35
N LYS A 158 -25.40 -27.09 6.06
CA LYS A 158 -26.44 -28.00 5.53
C LYS A 158 -26.05 -29.45 5.85
N ARG A 159 -27.03 -30.32 6.15
CA ARG A 159 -26.84 -31.72 6.60
C ARG A 159 -25.86 -32.53 5.74
N THR A 160 -25.83 -32.31 4.43
CA THR A 160 -24.89 -32.95 3.49
C THR A 160 -23.43 -32.53 3.69
N ILE A 161 -23.16 -31.26 4.01
CA ILE A 161 -21.80 -30.77 4.28
C ILE A 161 -21.33 -31.26 5.66
N PHE A 162 -22.25 -31.40 6.62
CA PHE A 162 -21.98 -32.00 7.93
C PHE A 162 -21.58 -33.48 7.83
N LEU A 163 -22.23 -34.28 6.97
CA LEU A 163 -21.78 -35.66 6.71
C LEU A 163 -20.39 -35.70 6.06
N LYS A 164 -20.10 -34.80 5.12
CA LYS A 164 -18.75 -34.69 4.51
C LYS A 164 -17.71 -34.32 5.56
N PHE A 165 -18.03 -33.41 6.49
CA PHE A 165 -17.19 -33.05 7.64
C PHE A 165 -16.92 -34.26 8.54
N LEU A 166 -17.93 -35.06 8.87
CA LEU A 166 -17.77 -36.26 9.70
C LEU A 166 -16.88 -37.31 9.02
N ILE A 167 -17.09 -37.54 7.71
CA ILE A 167 -16.25 -38.44 6.92
C ILE A 167 -14.80 -37.95 6.93
N LEU A 168 -14.56 -36.67 6.64
CA LEU A 168 -13.21 -36.10 6.62
C LEU A 168 -12.50 -36.15 7.99
N ARG A 169 -13.24 -35.98 9.10
CA ARG A 169 -12.73 -36.21 10.48
C ARG A 169 -12.32 -37.66 10.71
N ILE A 170 -13.10 -38.60 10.22
CA ILE A 170 -12.77 -40.03 10.29
C ILE A 170 -11.52 -40.30 9.46
N LEU A 171 -11.39 -39.69 8.28
CA LEU A 171 -10.19 -39.82 7.45
C LEU A 171 -8.96 -39.20 8.12
N ASP A 172 -9.05 -38.01 8.73
CA ASP A 172 -7.94 -37.40 9.47
C ASP A 172 -7.51 -38.26 10.68
N PHE A 173 -8.48 -38.84 11.40
CA PHE A 173 -8.21 -39.79 12.47
C PHE A 173 -7.52 -41.07 11.97
N ILE A 174 -7.93 -41.60 10.82
CA ILE A 174 -7.36 -42.82 10.22
C ILE A 174 -5.97 -42.55 9.62
N PHE A 175 -5.79 -41.43 8.94
CA PHE A 175 -4.56 -41.10 8.21
C PHE A 175 -3.59 -40.22 9.00
N ASN A 176 -3.95 -39.86 10.23
CA ASN A 176 -3.16 -39.06 11.16
C ASN A 176 -2.58 -37.81 10.49
N THR A 177 -3.40 -37.09 9.73
CA THR A 177 -2.95 -35.97 8.89
C THR A 177 -2.57 -34.70 9.67
N ASN A 178 -2.53 -34.76 11.02
CA ASN A 178 -2.19 -33.65 11.93
C ASN A 178 -3.06 -32.38 11.72
N LEU A 179 -4.27 -32.52 11.16
CA LEU A 179 -5.12 -31.39 10.84
C LEU A 179 -6.00 -31.04 12.04
N SER A 180 -5.48 -30.15 12.88
CA SER A 180 -6.15 -29.74 14.10
C SER A 180 -7.41 -28.90 13.83
N PRO A 181 -8.48 -29.07 14.64
CA PRO A 181 -9.63 -28.18 14.63
C PRO A 181 -9.33 -26.81 15.27
N ASN A 182 -8.11 -26.60 15.78
CA ASN A 182 -7.69 -25.36 16.40
C ASN A 182 -7.12 -24.40 15.35
N PHE A 183 -7.67 -23.18 15.28
CA PHE A 183 -7.20 -22.16 14.33
C PHE A 183 -5.78 -21.67 14.60
N ALA A 184 -5.26 -21.86 15.82
CA ALA A 184 -3.85 -21.63 16.12
C ALA A 184 -2.91 -22.47 15.23
N ASP A 185 -3.26 -23.71 14.93
CA ASP A 185 -2.41 -24.60 14.15
C ASP A 185 -2.36 -24.21 12.67
N ASN A 186 -3.35 -23.45 12.18
CA ASN A 186 -3.32 -22.89 10.83
C ASN A 186 -2.18 -21.90 10.65
N VAL A 187 -1.74 -21.20 11.71
CA VAL A 187 -0.60 -20.26 11.62
C VAL A 187 0.67 -21.00 11.22
N ASN A 188 0.94 -22.16 11.82
CA ASN A 188 2.09 -22.99 11.47
C ASN A 188 2.03 -23.52 10.02
N LEU A 189 0.84 -23.90 9.55
CA LEU A 189 0.64 -24.32 8.15
C LEU A 189 0.91 -23.20 7.15
N ILE A 190 0.50 -21.97 7.49
CA ILE A 190 0.77 -20.77 6.69
C ILE A 190 2.28 -20.52 6.63
N LEU A 191 2.97 -20.50 7.78
CA LEU A 191 4.42 -20.28 7.84
C LEU A 191 5.19 -21.34 7.03
N GLU A 192 4.79 -22.61 7.12
CA GLU A 192 5.41 -23.68 6.32
C GLU A 192 5.23 -23.44 4.81
N LEU A 193 4.02 -23.06 4.39
CA LEU A 193 3.72 -22.78 2.99
C LEU A 193 4.52 -21.56 2.48
N GLU A 194 4.57 -20.48 3.25
CA GLU A 194 5.32 -19.27 2.95
C GLU A 194 6.82 -19.54 2.86
N ARG A 195 7.39 -20.30 3.81
CA ARG A 195 8.79 -20.74 3.79
C ARG A 195 9.12 -21.55 2.54
N LYS A 196 8.25 -22.52 2.20
CA LYS A 196 8.42 -23.35 0.99
C LYS A 196 8.38 -22.53 -0.30
N LEU A 197 7.56 -21.48 -0.33
CA LEU A 197 7.39 -20.62 -1.50
C LEU A 197 8.27 -19.37 -1.49
N LYS A 198 9.05 -19.16 -0.41
CA LYS A 198 9.89 -17.99 -0.18
C LYS A 198 9.09 -16.68 -0.30
N LEU A 199 7.91 -16.65 0.33
CA LEU A 199 7.03 -15.49 0.33
C LEU A 199 7.11 -14.78 1.68
N PRO A 200 7.48 -13.50 1.72
CA PRO A 200 7.39 -12.70 2.94
C PRO A 200 5.94 -12.32 3.25
N SER A 201 5.62 -12.15 4.53
CA SER A 201 4.29 -11.81 5.00
C SER A 201 4.30 -10.98 6.29
N THR A 202 3.19 -10.31 6.55
CA THR A 202 2.94 -9.55 7.78
C THR A 202 1.73 -10.13 8.51
N PHE A 203 1.88 -10.45 9.79
CA PHE A 203 0.81 -10.97 10.65
C PHE A 203 0.34 -9.89 11.62
N PHE A 204 -0.94 -9.55 11.57
CA PHE A 204 -1.59 -8.71 12.57
C PHE A 204 -2.19 -9.59 13.64
N ILE A 205 -1.70 -9.43 14.88
CA ILE A 205 -2.13 -10.20 16.04
C ILE A 205 -2.66 -9.27 17.12
N PHE A 206 -3.72 -9.68 17.80
CA PHE A 206 -4.19 -8.90 18.94
C PHE A 206 -3.18 -8.94 20.09
N SER A 207 -3.24 -7.93 20.95
CA SER A 207 -2.58 -7.99 22.24
C SER A 207 -3.21 -9.07 23.13
N ASN A 208 -2.46 -9.59 24.09
CA ASN A 208 -2.96 -10.62 25.00
C ASN A 208 -4.20 -10.16 25.79
N SER A 209 -4.32 -8.88 26.14
CA SER A 209 -5.52 -8.38 26.86
C SER A 209 -6.78 -8.33 25.99
N SER A 210 -6.65 -8.41 24.66
CA SER A 210 -7.77 -8.34 23.74
C SER A 210 -8.32 -9.73 23.37
N TYR A 211 -7.56 -10.80 23.64
CA TYR A 211 -8.02 -12.18 23.45
C TYR A 211 -8.72 -12.70 24.70
N TYR A 212 -10.03 -12.91 24.59
CA TYR A 212 -10.78 -13.70 25.54
C TYR A 212 -10.62 -15.19 25.16
N ASP A 213 -10.29 -16.05 26.14
CA ASP A 213 -10.31 -17.52 26.02
C ASP A 213 -9.10 -18.25 25.38
N ILE A 214 -7.93 -17.62 25.26
CA ILE A 214 -6.70 -18.29 24.76
C ILE A 214 -5.73 -18.62 25.91
N ASP A 215 -5.17 -19.83 25.87
CA ASP A 215 -4.05 -20.24 26.71
C ASP A 215 -2.84 -19.34 26.42
N ARG A 216 -2.45 -18.53 27.40
CA ARG A 216 -1.34 -17.58 27.32
C ARG A 216 -0.05 -18.21 26.80
N THR A 217 0.25 -19.45 27.18
CA THR A 217 1.47 -20.14 26.74
C THR A 217 1.46 -20.44 25.24
N LYS A 218 0.28 -20.72 24.68
CA LYS A 218 0.11 -20.93 23.23
C LYS A 218 0.21 -19.62 22.47
N PHE A 219 -0.37 -18.54 23.00
CA PHE A 219 -0.24 -17.21 22.42
C PHE A 219 1.23 -16.80 22.35
N GLU A 220 1.96 -16.85 23.47
CA GLU A 220 3.38 -16.48 23.54
C GLU A 220 4.23 -17.30 22.56
N LYS A 221 3.97 -18.61 22.44
CA LYS A 221 4.65 -19.45 21.45
C LYS A 221 4.39 -19.00 20.01
N ILE A 222 3.14 -18.74 19.64
CA ILE A 222 2.79 -18.28 18.28
C ILE A 222 3.47 -16.95 17.97
N VAL A 223 3.46 -16.01 18.91
CA VAL A 223 4.14 -14.71 18.74
C VAL A 223 5.64 -14.91 18.51
N GLN A 224 6.29 -15.76 19.30
CA GLN A 224 7.72 -16.07 19.13
C GLN A 224 8.04 -16.77 17.80
N ASP A 225 7.16 -17.65 17.33
CA ASP A 225 7.35 -18.33 16.05
C ASP A 225 7.15 -17.35 14.88
N LEU A 226 6.16 -16.46 14.97
CA LEU A 226 5.93 -15.38 14.01
C LEU A 226 7.10 -14.40 13.95
N GLU A 227 7.58 -13.91 15.08
CA GLU A 227 8.68 -12.92 15.13
C GLU A 227 9.98 -13.44 14.49
N LYS A 228 10.22 -14.75 14.52
CA LYS A 228 11.40 -15.37 13.91
C LYS A 228 11.31 -15.48 12.39
N GLU A 229 10.11 -15.55 11.82
CA GLU A 229 9.90 -15.93 10.42
C GLU A 229 9.20 -14.87 9.56
N SER A 230 8.42 -13.97 10.18
CA SER A 230 7.57 -13.00 9.52
C SER A 230 7.52 -11.67 10.27
N GLU A 231 6.97 -10.63 9.62
CA GLU A 231 6.69 -9.38 10.31
C GLU A 231 5.46 -9.53 11.23
N VAL A 232 5.52 -8.92 12.41
CA VAL A 232 4.40 -8.83 13.35
C VAL A 232 3.92 -7.39 13.48
N GLY A 233 2.63 -7.16 13.28
CA GLY A 233 1.93 -5.91 13.52
C GLY A 233 0.84 -6.07 14.59
N LEU A 234 0.40 -4.95 15.18
CA LEU A 234 -0.72 -4.97 16.11
C LEU A 234 -2.03 -5.11 15.33
N HIS A 235 -2.86 -6.07 15.70
CA HIS A 235 -4.28 -6.02 15.36
C HIS A 235 -5.01 -5.26 16.47
N GLY A 236 -5.40 -4.02 16.19
CA GLY A 236 -6.06 -3.16 17.20
C GLY A 236 -7.46 -3.69 17.53
N SER A 237 -7.84 -3.71 18.80
CA SER A 237 -9.19 -4.14 19.18
C SER A 237 -10.27 -3.23 18.60
N THR A 238 -11.50 -3.73 18.56
CA THR A 238 -12.68 -3.05 17.98
C THR A 238 -12.83 -1.59 18.37
N PHE A 239 -12.47 -1.23 19.61
CA PHE A 239 -12.63 0.13 20.16
C PHE A 239 -11.32 0.92 20.21
N SER A 240 -10.18 0.32 19.83
CA SER A 240 -8.88 0.98 19.94
C SER A 240 -8.67 2.11 18.91
N TYR A 241 -9.39 2.06 17.78
CA TYR A 241 -9.26 3.03 16.67
C TYR A 241 -9.57 4.48 17.05
N ASP A 242 -10.42 4.72 18.05
CA ASP A 242 -10.83 6.04 18.55
C ASP A 242 -10.56 6.25 20.06
N HIS A 243 -9.88 5.30 20.71
CA HIS A 243 -9.53 5.39 22.14
C HIS A 243 -8.01 5.26 22.35
N PHE A 244 -7.31 6.40 22.41
CA PHE A 244 -5.85 6.48 22.58
C PHE A 244 -5.32 5.59 23.72
N HIS A 245 -5.95 5.61 24.89
CA HIS A 245 -5.47 4.85 26.07
C HIS A 245 -5.58 3.34 25.87
N ILE A 246 -6.62 2.86 25.19
CA ILE A 246 -6.79 1.44 24.86
C ILE A 246 -5.68 1.03 23.90
N LEU A 247 -5.55 1.75 22.78
CA LEU A 247 -4.54 1.46 21.76
C LEU A 247 -3.11 1.49 22.32
N ASN A 248 -2.79 2.47 23.17
CA ASN A 248 -1.48 2.58 23.80
C ASN A 248 -1.19 1.40 24.74
N ARG A 249 -2.18 0.96 25.51
CA ARG A 249 -2.04 -0.22 26.37
C ARG A 249 -1.78 -1.47 25.54
N GLU A 250 -2.61 -1.73 24.52
CA GLU A 250 -2.50 -2.91 23.66
C GLU A 250 -1.14 -2.98 22.95
N ARG A 251 -0.64 -1.84 22.45
CA ARG A 251 0.70 -1.78 21.86
C ARG A 251 1.79 -2.07 22.88
N ASN A 252 1.74 -1.48 24.07
CA ASN A 252 2.78 -1.67 25.09
C ASN A 252 2.82 -3.12 25.59
N GLU A 253 1.66 -3.75 25.73
CA GLU A 253 1.57 -5.17 26.06
C GLU A 253 2.18 -6.04 24.98
N LEU A 254 1.80 -5.87 23.71
CA LEU A 254 2.35 -6.70 22.63
C LEU A 254 3.87 -6.46 22.47
N ARG A 255 4.31 -5.21 22.55
CA ARG A 255 5.73 -4.82 22.49
C ARG A 255 6.57 -5.37 23.65
N SER A 256 5.96 -5.83 24.73
CA SER A 256 6.70 -6.54 25.79
C SER A 256 7.16 -7.94 25.36
N THR A 257 6.60 -8.47 24.27
CA THR A 257 6.89 -9.80 23.73
C THR A 257 7.64 -9.75 22.39
N ILE A 258 7.61 -8.61 21.68
CA ILE A 258 8.25 -8.44 20.36
C ILE A 258 9.12 -7.19 20.29
N ASP A 259 10.23 -7.29 19.56
CA ASP A 259 11.24 -6.23 19.45
C ASP A 259 10.79 -5.08 18.53
N LYS A 260 10.29 -5.42 17.33
CA LYS A 260 9.86 -4.45 16.30
C LYS A 260 8.34 -4.50 16.12
N LEU A 261 7.66 -3.43 16.52
CA LEU A 261 6.20 -3.26 16.38
C LEU A 261 5.88 -1.90 15.75
N ASP A 262 6.02 -1.86 14.43
CA ASP A 262 5.90 -0.65 13.62
C ASP A 262 4.55 -0.54 12.89
N GLY A 263 3.88 -1.68 12.64
CA GLY A 263 2.63 -1.75 11.90
C GLY A 263 1.39 -1.95 12.74
N ILE A 264 0.25 -1.49 12.22
CA ILE A 264 -1.07 -1.76 12.77
C ILE A 264 -2.14 -1.98 11.68
N ARG A 265 -3.12 -2.82 12.00
CA ARG A 265 -4.43 -2.87 11.33
C ARG A 265 -5.54 -2.92 12.37
N GLN A 266 -6.55 -2.08 12.22
CA GLN A 266 -7.71 -2.05 13.10
C GLN A 266 -8.70 -3.16 12.77
N HIS A 267 -9.19 -3.86 13.80
CA HIS A 267 -10.22 -4.89 13.63
C HIS A 267 -11.50 -4.30 13.01
N PHE A 268 -12.13 -5.09 12.15
CA PHE A 268 -13.25 -4.68 11.28
C PHE A 268 -12.98 -3.47 10.38
N LEU A 269 -11.71 -3.10 10.18
CA LEU A 269 -11.31 -1.90 9.44
C LEU A 269 -11.95 -0.63 10.03
N ASN A 270 -12.20 -0.63 11.35
CA ASN A 270 -12.74 0.51 12.07
C ASN A 270 -11.78 1.69 11.96
N PHE A 271 -12.30 2.83 11.52
CA PHE A 271 -11.46 3.96 11.17
C PHE A 271 -12.19 5.28 11.30
N SER A 272 -11.48 6.26 11.85
CA SER A 272 -11.79 7.69 11.73
C SER A 272 -10.48 8.46 11.47
N PRO A 273 -10.51 9.72 11.01
CA PRO A 273 -9.28 10.51 10.88
C PRO A 273 -8.48 10.63 12.19
N LEU A 274 -9.11 10.49 13.36
CA LEU A 274 -8.42 10.44 14.66
C LEU A 274 -7.53 9.21 14.83
N THR A 275 -7.87 8.10 14.14
CA THR A 275 -7.13 6.84 14.21
C THR A 275 -5.67 7.02 13.83
N TRP A 276 -5.39 7.67 12.69
CA TRP A 276 -4.01 7.97 12.29
C TRP A 276 -3.28 8.88 13.28
N ILE A 277 -3.97 9.87 13.85
CA ILE A 277 -3.39 10.78 14.85
C ILE A 277 -2.97 9.99 16.09
N PHE A 278 -3.81 9.09 16.58
CA PHE A 278 -3.48 8.26 17.75
C PHE A 278 -2.38 7.27 17.44
N GLN A 279 -2.43 6.58 16.29
CA GLN A 279 -1.41 5.63 15.88
C GLN A 279 -0.03 6.28 15.75
N SER A 280 0.03 7.44 15.08
CA SER A 280 1.27 8.23 14.93
C SER A 280 1.82 8.67 16.29
N LYS A 281 0.98 9.23 17.18
CA LYS A 281 1.40 9.65 18.54
C LYS A 281 1.93 8.50 19.39
N ILE A 282 1.36 7.31 19.24
CA ILE A 282 1.79 6.10 19.96
C ILE A 282 3.11 5.55 19.39
N GLY A 283 3.44 5.91 18.15
CA GLY A 283 4.69 5.59 17.49
C GLY A 283 4.61 4.44 16.50
N PHE A 284 3.43 4.14 15.96
CA PHE A 284 3.32 3.29 14.76
C PHE A 284 3.89 4.03 13.55
N LYS A 285 4.53 3.29 12.65
CA LYS A 285 5.15 3.79 11.43
C LYS A 285 4.23 3.69 10.22
N TYR A 286 3.39 2.67 10.19
CA TYR A 286 2.39 2.51 9.13
C TYR A 286 1.07 1.93 9.64
N ASP A 287 -0.01 2.23 8.92
CA ASP A 287 -1.34 1.64 9.07
C ASP A 287 -1.75 0.97 7.75
N SER A 288 -2.56 -0.09 7.85
CA SER A 288 -3.16 -0.77 6.69
C SER A 288 -4.64 -1.06 6.91
N SER A 289 -5.36 -0.10 7.52
CA SER A 289 -6.77 -0.24 7.88
C SER A 289 -7.72 0.37 6.85
N ILE A 290 -7.26 1.26 5.97
CA ILE A 290 -8.16 1.89 4.97
C ILE A 290 -8.54 0.91 3.89
N SER A 291 -9.70 0.28 4.07
CA SER A 291 -10.40 -0.48 3.02
C SER A 291 -11.90 -0.57 3.29
N TYR A 292 -12.58 -1.38 2.50
CA TYR A 292 -13.99 -1.72 2.66
C TYR A 292 -14.16 -3.15 3.17
N ASN A 293 -15.15 -3.37 4.02
CA ASN A 293 -15.53 -4.72 4.43
C ASN A 293 -16.31 -5.45 3.31
N ASP A 294 -17.14 -4.73 2.57
CA ASP A 294 -18.19 -5.27 1.69
C ASP A 294 -17.78 -5.39 0.21
N ARG A 295 -16.62 -4.87 -0.17
CA ARG A 295 -16.11 -4.86 -1.56
C ARG A 295 -14.59 -4.85 -1.57
N LEU A 296 -13.99 -5.25 -2.69
CA LEU A 296 -12.54 -5.17 -2.89
C LEU A 296 -12.15 -3.77 -3.39
N GLY A 297 -10.86 -3.49 -3.50
CA GLY A 297 -10.33 -2.25 -4.07
C GLY A 297 -10.02 -1.17 -3.02
N PHE A 298 -10.05 0.11 -3.42
CA PHE A 298 -9.37 1.17 -2.66
C PHE A 298 -10.35 2.19 -2.07
N ARG A 299 -10.52 2.19 -0.75
CA ARG A 299 -11.43 3.12 -0.05
C ARG A 299 -11.03 4.58 -0.19
N SER A 300 -9.74 4.89 -0.09
CA SER A 300 -9.20 6.24 -0.36
C SER A 300 -9.11 6.57 -1.87
N GLY A 301 -9.43 5.62 -2.76
CA GLY A 301 -9.17 5.75 -4.19
C GLY A 301 -7.67 5.81 -4.56
N LEU A 302 -6.78 5.55 -3.60
CA LEU A 302 -5.34 5.51 -3.76
C LEU A 302 -4.84 4.07 -3.69
N CYS A 303 -4.03 3.65 -4.66
CA CYS A 303 -3.35 2.34 -4.65
C CYS A 303 -1.85 2.42 -4.34
N HIS A 304 -1.36 3.59 -3.93
CA HIS A 304 0.02 3.80 -3.49
C HIS A 304 0.04 4.07 -1.99
N PRO A 305 1.13 3.77 -1.28
CA PRO A 305 1.33 4.30 0.06
C PRO A 305 1.36 5.83 0.06
N TYR A 306 0.81 6.45 1.11
CA TYR A 306 0.73 7.91 1.23
C TYR A 306 0.83 8.37 2.67
N ILE A 307 1.35 9.57 2.88
CA ILE A 307 1.33 10.24 4.19
C ILE A 307 -0.03 10.92 4.37
N PRO A 308 -0.82 10.54 5.40
CA PRO A 308 -2.09 11.19 5.68
C PRO A 308 -1.93 12.63 6.16
N ILE A 309 -3.03 13.36 6.12
CA ILE A 309 -3.12 14.77 6.50
C ILE A 309 -4.17 14.91 7.59
N ASP A 310 -3.84 15.67 8.63
CA ASP A 310 -4.80 16.11 9.64
C ASP A 310 -5.74 17.15 9.01
N PRO A 311 -7.04 16.86 8.84
CA PRO A 311 -7.97 17.80 8.19
C PRO A 311 -8.25 19.06 9.00
N LEU A 312 -7.95 19.07 10.30
CA LEU A 312 -8.15 20.24 11.17
C LEU A 312 -6.92 21.13 11.20
N ARG A 313 -5.74 20.51 11.34
CA ARG A 313 -4.47 21.24 11.41
C ARG A 313 -3.85 21.52 10.06
N MET A 314 -4.31 20.83 9.02
CA MET A 314 -3.82 21.00 7.66
C MET A 314 -2.31 20.75 7.61
N CYS A 315 -1.88 19.62 8.18
CA CYS A 315 -0.48 19.20 8.23
C CYS A 315 -0.37 17.68 8.07
N SER A 316 0.80 17.19 7.63
CA SER A 316 1.07 15.75 7.53
C SER A 316 1.03 15.09 8.90
N ILE A 317 0.47 13.89 8.97
CA ILE A 317 0.55 12.99 10.13
C ILE A 317 1.75 12.07 9.91
N ASP A 318 2.63 11.93 10.90
CA ASP A 318 3.84 11.09 10.79
C ASP A 318 3.48 9.59 10.93
N ILE A 319 2.79 9.07 9.92
CA ILE A 319 2.43 7.67 9.71
C ILE A 319 2.24 7.45 8.21
N LEU A 320 2.58 6.26 7.71
CA LEU A 320 2.33 5.88 6.33
C LEU A 320 1.05 5.04 6.23
N GLU A 321 0.07 5.45 5.43
CA GLU A 321 -1.03 4.55 5.07
C GLU A 321 -0.58 3.65 3.92
N ILE A 322 -0.75 2.33 4.07
CA ILE A 322 -0.55 1.34 3.02
C ILE A 322 -1.91 0.68 2.72
N PRO A 323 -2.63 1.12 1.66
CA PRO A 323 -4.04 0.83 1.50
C PRO A 323 -4.32 -0.66 1.25
N LEU A 324 -5.17 -1.25 2.09
CA LEU A 324 -5.69 -2.59 1.92
C LEU A 324 -6.66 -2.64 0.73
N SER A 325 -6.54 -3.67 -0.12
CA SER A 325 -7.29 -3.73 -1.38
C SER A 325 -7.94 -5.07 -1.72
N PHE A 326 -7.63 -6.13 -0.98
CA PHE A 326 -8.23 -7.43 -1.21
C PHE A 326 -8.31 -8.20 0.10
N MET A 327 -9.51 -8.61 0.50
CA MET A 327 -9.75 -9.34 1.73
C MET A 327 -10.53 -10.62 1.44
N ASP A 328 -10.09 -11.75 1.99
CA ASP A 328 -10.77 -13.03 1.75
C ASP A 328 -12.15 -13.10 2.42
N ALA A 329 -12.32 -12.53 3.61
CA ALA A 329 -13.62 -12.38 4.27
C ALA A 329 -14.64 -11.66 3.38
N THR A 330 -14.22 -10.65 2.60
CA THR A 330 -15.08 -9.98 1.60
C THR A 330 -15.57 -10.94 0.52
N LEU A 331 -14.69 -11.79 0.00
CA LEU A 331 -15.04 -12.77 -1.04
C LEU A 331 -16.12 -13.72 -0.54
N TRP A 332 -15.97 -14.22 0.68
CA TRP A 332 -16.81 -15.31 1.19
C TRP A 332 -18.11 -14.82 1.81
N HIS A 333 -18.10 -13.72 2.55
CA HIS A 333 -19.27 -13.27 3.32
C HIS A 333 -20.12 -12.23 2.60
N PHE A 334 -19.51 -11.40 1.74
CA PHE A 334 -20.22 -10.30 1.10
C PHE A 334 -20.46 -10.57 -0.39
N ILE A 335 -19.44 -11.07 -1.10
CA ILE A 335 -19.56 -11.37 -2.53
C ILE A 335 -20.15 -12.77 -2.77
N SER A 336 -20.00 -13.69 -1.81
CA SER A 336 -20.36 -15.12 -1.95
C SER A 336 -19.68 -15.78 -3.16
N ALA A 337 -18.41 -15.45 -3.38
CA ALA A 337 -17.62 -15.95 -4.50
C ALA A 337 -17.27 -17.43 -4.35
N ASP A 338 -17.19 -18.16 -5.46
CA ASP A 338 -16.47 -19.44 -5.52
C ASP A 338 -14.97 -19.21 -5.77
N SER A 339 -14.15 -20.25 -5.61
CA SER A 339 -12.70 -20.20 -5.91
C SER A 339 -12.34 -19.61 -7.28
N LYS A 340 -13.14 -19.85 -8.32
CA LYS A 340 -12.86 -19.39 -9.69
C LYS A 340 -13.12 -17.89 -9.79
N GLN A 341 -14.24 -17.43 -9.25
CA GLN A 341 -14.60 -16.02 -9.17
C GLN A 341 -13.62 -15.25 -8.28
N ALA A 342 -13.24 -15.80 -7.13
CA ALA A 342 -12.22 -15.23 -6.25
C ALA A 342 -10.89 -14.99 -6.97
N PHE A 343 -10.45 -15.96 -7.78
CA PHE A 343 -9.22 -15.82 -8.56
C PHE A 343 -9.35 -14.80 -9.70
N LEU A 344 -10.53 -14.70 -10.33
CA LEU A 344 -10.80 -13.65 -11.31
C LEU A 344 -10.75 -12.25 -10.66
N LEU A 345 -11.37 -12.10 -9.50
CA LEU A 345 -11.38 -10.84 -8.74
C LEU A 345 -9.97 -10.46 -8.28
N PHE A 346 -9.18 -11.41 -7.77
CA PHE A 346 -7.77 -11.19 -7.45
C PHE A 346 -7.00 -10.64 -8.65
N ASN A 347 -7.13 -11.25 -9.82
CA ASN A 347 -6.41 -10.78 -11.01
C ASN A 347 -6.89 -9.40 -11.48
N LYS A 348 -8.19 -9.08 -11.34
CA LYS A 348 -8.72 -7.74 -11.65
C LYS A 348 -8.15 -6.68 -10.71
N THR A 349 -8.16 -6.91 -9.40
CA THR A 349 -7.59 -5.97 -8.42
C THR A 349 -6.09 -5.80 -8.63
N ARG A 350 -5.35 -6.91 -8.83
CA ARG A 350 -3.92 -6.90 -9.15
C ARG A 350 -3.62 -6.07 -10.39
N GLU A 351 -4.43 -6.18 -11.43
CA GLU A 351 -4.23 -5.43 -12.68
C GLU A 351 -4.39 -3.91 -12.47
N LEU A 352 -5.23 -3.47 -11.54
CA LEU A 352 -5.30 -2.06 -11.14
C LEU A 352 -4.00 -1.58 -10.50
N CYS A 353 -3.42 -2.37 -9.58
CA CYS A 353 -2.11 -2.06 -8.99
C CYS A 353 -1.02 -2.04 -10.06
N ARG A 354 -0.97 -3.06 -10.93
CA ARG A 354 0.02 -3.15 -12.01
C ARG A 354 -0.05 -1.96 -12.96
N ARG A 355 -1.26 -1.58 -13.39
CA ARG A 355 -1.48 -0.46 -14.32
C ARG A 355 -0.98 0.87 -13.78
N TYR A 356 -1.13 1.09 -12.48
CA TYR A 356 -0.79 2.36 -11.84
C TYR A 356 0.51 2.33 -11.05
N ASN A 357 1.27 1.24 -11.08
CA ASN A 357 2.45 1.04 -10.25
C ASN A 357 2.18 1.09 -8.73
N GLY A 358 0.99 0.66 -8.31
CA GLY A 358 0.58 0.62 -6.90
C GLY A 358 1.06 -0.61 -6.12
N VAL A 359 0.55 -0.77 -4.91
CA VAL A 359 0.72 -1.93 -4.04
C VAL A 359 -0.60 -2.69 -3.91
N LEU A 360 -0.54 -4.02 -3.99
CA LEU A 360 -1.65 -4.93 -3.74
C LEU A 360 -1.46 -5.54 -2.35
N VAL A 361 -2.16 -5.02 -1.36
CA VAL A 361 -2.18 -5.61 -0.02
C VAL A 361 -3.36 -6.59 0.07
N LEU A 362 -3.05 -7.82 0.48
CA LEU A 362 -4.01 -8.90 0.72
C LEU A 362 -4.20 -9.07 2.21
N ASP A 363 -5.43 -9.15 2.69
CA ASP A 363 -5.78 -9.54 4.05
C ASP A 363 -6.43 -10.93 4.03
N LEU A 364 -5.74 -11.90 4.64
CA LEU A 364 -6.11 -13.31 4.63
C LEU A 364 -6.26 -13.81 6.07
N HIS A 365 -7.42 -14.33 6.42
CA HIS A 365 -7.66 -14.73 7.81
C HIS A 365 -7.28 -16.19 8.04
N ASN A 366 -6.57 -16.45 9.14
CA ASN A 366 -6.08 -17.79 9.50
C ASN A 366 -7.20 -18.84 9.56
N ILE A 367 -8.44 -18.44 9.86
CA ILE A 367 -9.59 -19.34 9.96
C ILE A 367 -9.94 -20.05 8.64
N TYR A 368 -9.67 -19.46 7.48
CA TYR A 368 -10.06 -20.02 6.17
C TYR A 368 -9.09 -21.06 5.61
N TYR A 369 -7.93 -21.24 6.24
CA TYR A 369 -6.91 -22.18 5.77
C TYR A 369 -7.25 -23.64 6.09
N ASN A 370 -8.19 -23.89 7.01
CA ASN A 370 -8.59 -25.25 7.38
C ASN A 370 -9.42 -25.90 6.26
N PRO A 371 -8.91 -26.93 5.55
CA PRO A 371 -9.60 -27.53 4.40
C PRO A 371 -10.86 -28.31 4.80
N PHE A 372 -11.06 -28.64 6.07
CA PHE A 372 -12.24 -29.34 6.55
C PHE A 372 -13.41 -28.40 6.81
N LEU A 373 -13.13 -27.25 7.42
CA LEU A 373 -14.14 -26.22 7.70
C LEU A 373 -14.42 -25.38 6.46
N HIS A 374 -13.38 -25.12 5.66
CA HIS A 374 -13.40 -24.22 4.52
C HIS A 374 -12.67 -24.83 3.30
N PRO A 375 -13.20 -25.93 2.71
CA PRO A 375 -12.52 -26.61 1.61
C PRO A 375 -12.28 -25.74 0.38
N ASP A 376 -13.28 -24.94 -0.03
CA ASP A 376 -13.15 -24.06 -1.20
C ASP A 376 -12.22 -22.87 -0.91
N PRO A 377 -12.36 -22.12 0.21
CA PRO A 377 -11.38 -21.10 0.58
C PRO A 377 -9.95 -21.62 0.74
N SER A 378 -9.74 -22.75 1.42
CA SER A 378 -8.42 -23.36 1.60
C SER A 378 -7.78 -23.75 0.26
N PHE A 379 -8.58 -24.29 -0.68
CA PHE A 379 -8.12 -24.59 -2.04
C PHE A 379 -7.73 -23.30 -2.79
N PHE A 380 -8.57 -22.26 -2.73
CA PHE A 380 -8.27 -20.95 -3.30
C PHE A 380 -6.95 -20.39 -2.75
N LEU A 381 -6.78 -20.37 -1.42
CA LEU A 381 -5.60 -19.84 -0.75
C LEU A 381 -4.35 -20.59 -1.22
N GLN A 382 -4.32 -21.92 -1.16
CA GLN A 382 -3.16 -22.69 -1.65
C GLN A 382 -2.83 -22.41 -3.12
N LYS A 383 -3.84 -22.20 -3.97
CA LYS A 383 -3.64 -21.83 -5.38
C LYS A 383 -3.12 -20.39 -5.52
N LEU A 384 -3.64 -19.47 -4.72
CA LEU A 384 -3.25 -18.06 -4.68
C LEU A 384 -1.76 -17.92 -4.34
N TYR A 385 -1.27 -18.58 -3.29
CA TYR A 385 0.14 -18.53 -2.90
C TYR A 385 1.08 -19.03 -4.00
N ARG A 386 0.75 -20.19 -4.60
CA ARG A 386 1.54 -20.74 -5.73
C ARG A 386 1.49 -19.85 -6.97
N HIS A 387 0.42 -19.08 -7.15
CA HIS A 387 0.31 -18.10 -8.23
C HIS A 387 1.17 -16.88 -7.94
N ILE A 388 1.06 -16.30 -6.74
CA ILE A 388 1.83 -15.12 -6.31
C ILE A 388 3.34 -15.41 -6.40
N SER A 389 3.80 -16.57 -5.94
CA SER A 389 5.23 -16.93 -6.01
C SER A 389 5.80 -16.85 -7.43
N LYS A 390 4.99 -17.14 -8.46
CA LYS A 390 5.38 -17.10 -9.88
C LYS A 390 5.32 -15.71 -10.52
N LEU A 391 4.80 -14.68 -9.83
CA LEU A 391 4.70 -13.32 -10.37
C LEU A 391 6.07 -12.61 -10.28
N ASN A 392 6.88 -12.73 -11.33
CA ASN A 392 8.24 -12.17 -11.36
C ASN A 392 8.28 -10.65 -11.55
N ASN A 393 7.23 -10.05 -12.09
CA ASN A 393 7.12 -8.60 -12.28
C ASN A 393 6.62 -7.85 -11.02
N ALA A 394 6.17 -8.58 -10.00
CA ALA A 394 5.79 -8.02 -8.71
C ALA A 394 6.96 -8.07 -7.72
N TRP A 395 7.10 -7.02 -6.91
CA TRP A 395 7.88 -7.09 -5.69
C TRP A 395 7.03 -7.74 -4.60
N LYS A 396 7.44 -8.88 -4.04
CA LYS A 396 6.79 -9.47 -2.87
C LYS A 396 7.53 -8.97 -1.63
N ALA A 397 6.81 -8.37 -0.70
CA ALA A 397 7.38 -7.72 0.46
C ALA A 397 6.42 -7.76 1.66
N THR A 398 6.97 -7.75 2.87
CA THR A 398 6.25 -7.38 4.09
C THR A 398 5.82 -5.91 4.03
N LEU A 399 4.88 -5.50 4.89
CA LEU A 399 4.49 -4.09 5.00
C LEU A 399 5.62 -3.22 5.58
N SER A 400 6.46 -3.73 6.50
CA SER A 400 7.71 -3.06 6.91
C SER A 400 8.60 -2.77 5.72
N GLU A 401 8.85 -3.76 4.85
CA GLU A 401 9.71 -3.56 3.70
C GLU A 401 9.14 -2.50 2.75
N ILE A 402 7.81 -2.48 2.54
CA ILE A 402 7.14 -1.39 1.80
C ILE A 402 7.41 -0.05 2.47
N TYR A 403 7.18 0.06 3.79
CA TYR A 403 7.40 1.29 4.55
C TYR A 403 8.86 1.77 4.40
N GLU A 404 9.84 0.91 4.70
CA GLU A 404 11.26 1.23 4.64
C GLU A 404 11.67 1.68 3.22
N TRP A 405 11.24 0.95 2.19
CA TRP A 405 11.50 1.33 0.81
C TRP A 405 10.86 2.66 0.44
N TRP A 406 9.59 2.83 0.77
CA TRP A 406 8.82 4.02 0.40
C TRP A 406 9.40 5.26 1.05
N MET A 407 9.72 5.20 2.35
CA MET A 407 10.34 6.29 3.09
C MET A 407 11.77 6.57 2.62
N ARG A 408 12.58 5.53 2.35
CA ARG A 408 13.91 5.71 1.74
C ARG A 408 13.83 6.40 0.39
N ARG A 409 12.98 5.90 -0.51
CA ARG A 409 12.76 6.48 -1.84
C ARG A 409 12.27 7.92 -1.75
N ARG A 410 11.36 8.22 -0.83
CA ARG A 410 10.84 9.56 -0.55
C ARG A 410 11.96 10.52 -0.17
N ASN A 411 12.86 10.11 0.72
CA ASN A 411 13.94 10.95 1.26
C ASN A 411 15.11 11.19 0.27
N ILE A 412 15.14 10.51 -0.88
CA ILE A 412 16.12 10.76 -1.94
C ILE A 412 15.67 11.97 -2.77
N ASN A 413 16.39 13.08 -2.65
CA ASN A 413 16.19 14.26 -3.48
C ASN A 413 17.06 14.18 -4.73
N LEU A 414 16.51 14.57 -5.88
CA LEU A 414 17.21 14.59 -7.16
C LEU A 414 17.42 16.03 -7.61
N ASN A 415 18.67 16.38 -7.92
CA ASN A 415 19.02 17.63 -8.59
C ASN A 415 19.37 17.33 -10.05
N VAL A 416 18.59 17.87 -10.98
CA VAL A 416 18.64 17.56 -12.40
C VAL A 416 19.08 18.80 -13.19
N CYS A 417 20.10 18.62 -14.04
CA CYS A 417 20.69 19.70 -14.82
C CYS A 417 20.88 19.26 -16.27
N LEU A 418 20.40 20.06 -17.23
CA LEU A 418 20.59 19.81 -18.65
C LEU A 418 21.53 20.88 -19.25
N LYS A 419 22.78 20.50 -19.46
CA LYS A 419 23.76 21.31 -20.22
C LYS A 419 24.02 20.63 -21.56
N LYS A 420 25.29 20.40 -21.92
CA LYS A 420 25.68 19.50 -23.02
C LYS A 420 25.37 18.02 -22.71
N LYS A 421 25.11 17.70 -21.44
CA LYS A 421 24.77 16.38 -20.90
C LYS A 421 23.64 16.53 -19.90
N LEU A 422 22.87 15.47 -19.71
CA LEU A 422 21.94 15.34 -18.59
C LEU A 422 22.72 14.87 -17.35
N ILE A 423 22.72 15.69 -16.30
CA ILE A 423 23.40 15.41 -15.04
C ILE A 423 22.33 15.26 -13.97
N ILE A 424 22.36 14.14 -13.24
CA ILE A 424 21.46 13.85 -12.13
C ILE A 424 22.31 13.61 -10.89
N GLU A 425 22.13 14.45 -9.88
CA GLU A 425 22.78 14.34 -8.57
C GLU A 425 21.76 13.88 -7.53
N LEU A 426 22.12 12.86 -6.76
CA LEU A 426 21.27 12.29 -5.72
C LEU A 426 21.74 12.84 -4.36
N LYS A 427 20.91 13.67 -3.73
CA LYS A 427 21.15 14.21 -2.39
C LYS A 427 20.44 13.31 -1.38
N THR A 428 21.21 12.43 -0.75
CA THR A 428 20.73 11.49 0.26
C THR A 428 21.87 11.00 1.15
N GLU A 429 21.55 10.73 2.41
CA GLU A 429 22.41 10.01 3.36
C GLU A 429 22.12 8.51 3.37
N THR A 430 20.99 8.10 2.80
CA THR A 430 20.57 6.69 2.73
C THR A 430 21.10 5.99 1.48
N PRO A 431 21.36 4.67 1.54
CA PRO A 431 21.77 3.90 0.37
C PRO A 431 20.74 3.97 -0.77
N THR A 432 21.22 3.99 -2.02
CA THR A 432 20.36 4.05 -3.21
C THR A 432 20.32 2.72 -3.99
N ASN A 433 20.68 1.63 -3.31
CA ASN A 433 20.52 0.26 -3.80
C ASN A 433 19.11 0.04 -4.36
N ASN A 434 19.05 -0.61 -5.52
CA ASN A 434 17.83 -1.03 -6.21
C ASN A 434 16.94 0.14 -6.67
N LEU A 435 17.35 1.40 -6.46
CA LEU A 435 16.70 2.57 -7.04
C LEU A 435 16.97 2.63 -8.54
N ASN A 436 15.90 2.84 -9.29
CA ASN A 436 15.94 3.06 -10.72
C ASN A 436 15.35 4.44 -11.03
N LEU A 437 15.96 5.14 -11.97
CA LEU A 437 15.47 6.40 -12.51
C LEU A 437 14.91 6.16 -13.90
N PHE A 438 13.66 6.58 -14.10
CA PHE A 438 13.01 6.62 -15.39
C PHE A 438 13.26 7.99 -16.00
N ILE A 439 13.83 8.03 -17.20
CA ILE A 439 14.16 9.25 -17.93
C ILE A 439 13.32 9.25 -19.19
N TYR A 440 12.40 10.21 -19.26
CA TYR A 440 11.42 10.33 -20.32
C TYR A 440 11.74 11.50 -21.23
N ASN A 441 11.88 11.23 -22.53
CA ASN A 441 11.99 12.20 -23.64
C ASN A 441 11.19 11.61 -24.84
N LYS A 442 11.73 11.62 -26.07
CA LYS A 442 11.21 10.92 -27.25
C LYS A 442 11.25 9.40 -27.06
N GLU A 443 12.26 8.91 -26.33
CA GLU A 443 12.40 7.51 -25.91
C GLU A 443 12.31 7.35 -24.38
N LYS A 444 12.04 6.13 -23.92
CA LYS A 444 11.98 5.76 -22.50
C LYS A 444 13.28 5.07 -22.10
N ASN A 445 14.08 5.74 -21.30
CA ASN A 445 15.32 5.18 -20.76
C ASN A 445 15.17 4.86 -19.28
N ILE A 446 15.66 3.69 -18.85
CA ILE A 446 15.71 3.33 -17.43
C ILE A 446 17.17 3.20 -17.02
N VAL A 447 17.56 3.98 -16.01
CA VAL A 447 18.92 4.01 -15.49
C VAL A 447 18.92 3.50 -14.07
N GLU A 448 19.67 2.44 -13.84
CA GLU A 448 19.90 1.91 -12.50
C GLU A 448 20.94 2.78 -11.76
N VAL A 449 20.64 3.13 -10.51
CA VAL A 449 21.48 4.06 -9.74
C VAL A 449 22.72 3.37 -9.15
N ASN A 450 22.60 2.16 -8.62
CA ASN A 450 23.71 1.37 -8.05
C ASN A 450 24.61 2.14 -7.07
N ASN A 451 24.03 2.79 -6.05
CA ASN A 451 24.73 3.64 -5.06
C ASN A 451 25.48 4.85 -5.63
N ARG A 452 25.34 5.15 -6.91
CA ARG A 452 25.95 6.35 -7.49
C ARG A 452 25.26 7.58 -6.91
N LYS A 453 26.07 8.54 -6.46
CA LYS A 453 25.61 9.87 -6.05
C LYS A 453 25.43 10.83 -7.24
N ARG A 454 25.97 10.47 -8.41
CA ARG A 454 25.92 11.27 -9.63
C ARG A 454 25.83 10.37 -10.86
N ILE A 455 24.94 10.73 -11.77
CA ILE A 455 24.73 10.08 -13.06
C ILE A 455 24.91 11.15 -14.14
N GLN A 456 25.62 10.82 -15.22
CA GLN A 456 25.79 11.67 -16.39
C GLN A 456 25.43 10.88 -17.64
N LEU A 457 24.55 11.43 -18.46
CA LEU A 457 24.11 10.84 -19.72
C LEU A 457 24.38 11.81 -20.86
N SER A 458 24.92 11.31 -21.94
CA SER A 458 25.17 12.09 -23.15
C SER A 458 23.86 12.26 -23.90
N VAL A 459 23.62 13.45 -24.46
CA VAL A 459 22.44 13.73 -25.28
C VAL A 459 22.80 13.50 -26.74
N SER A 460 22.09 12.62 -27.43
CA SER A 460 22.15 12.44 -28.88
C SER A 460 20.80 12.77 -29.51
N ASP A 461 20.76 12.99 -30.82
CA ASP A 461 19.51 13.23 -31.56
C ASP A 461 18.52 12.06 -31.41
N ASN A 462 19.02 10.87 -31.08
CA ASN A 462 18.25 9.64 -30.92
C ASN A 462 17.93 9.29 -29.45
N GLY A 463 18.44 10.01 -28.44
CA GLY A 463 18.14 9.72 -27.03
C GLY A 463 19.26 10.06 -26.04
N PHE A 464 19.18 9.48 -24.84
CA PHE A 464 20.23 9.60 -23.81
C PHE A 464 21.06 8.32 -23.75
N HIS A 465 22.39 8.44 -23.75
CA HIS A 465 23.34 7.31 -23.67
C HIS A 465 24.26 7.40 -22.46
#